data_AF-A0A368GQK2-F1
#
_entry.id   AF-A0A368GQK2-F1
#
_cell.length_a   1.000
_cell.length_b   1.000
_cell.length_c   1.000
_cell.angle_alpha   90.00
_cell.angle_beta   90.00
_cell.angle_gamma   90.00
#
_symmetry.space_group_name_H-M   'P 1'
#
loop_
_entity.id
_entity.type
_entity.pdbx_description
1 polymer ?
#
loop_
_entity_poly.entity_id
_entity_poly.type
_entity_poly.pdbx_seq_one_letter_code
_entity_poly.pdbx_strand_id
1 'polypeptide(L)'
;MVLLRNAFKVAACVSGCALAAKLQDDITLRKVHALTGGEQKNFDEHFPRGKWDDNWDFRSPEFLLNSKKYSEASDEEKKKMKEDVKSKATRNIILIRHGQYHLDSDTKNLTPLGMFHLRSSSALLFHVLDKYKIWK
;
A
#
# COMPACT_ATOMS: atom_id res chain seq x y z
N MET A 1 48.60 14.29 -38.47
CA MET A 1 47.14 14.30 -38.26
C MET A 1 46.53 12.96 -37.79
N VAL A 2 47.32 11.97 -37.34
CA VAL A 2 46.79 10.67 -36.85
C VAL A 2 46.89 10.54 -35.32
N LEU A 3 47.88 11.20 -34.70
CA LEU A 3 48.12 11.12 -33.25
C LEU A 3 47.08 11.89 -32.41
N LEU A 4 46.52 13.01 -32.90
CA LEU A 4 45.48 13.76 -32.17
C LEU A 4 44.12 13.05 -32.13
N ARG A 5 43.82 12.19 -33.12
CA ARG A 5 42.54 11.47 -33.20
C ARG A 5 42.45 10.32 -32.19
N ASN A 6 43.60 9.75 -31.80
CA ASN A 6 43.64 8.68 -30.81
C ASN A 6 43.57 9.22 -29.37
N ALA A 7 44.14 10.39 -29.10
CA ALA A 7 44.04 11.04 -27.78
C ALA A 7 42.59 11.41 -27.42
N PHE A 8 41.80 11.89 -28.39
CA PHE A 8 40.40 12.25 -28.17
C PHE A 8 39.49 11.05 -27.86
N LYS A 9 39.79 9.86 -28.41
CA LYS A 9 39.04 8.63 -28.12
C LYS A 9 39.30 8.09 -26.71
N VAL A 10 40.53 8.23 -26.20
CA VAL A 10 40.90 7.78 -24.85
C VAL A 10 40.25 8.66 -23.77
N ALA A 11 40.17 9.97 -23.99
CA ALA A 11 39.54 10.90 -23.03
C ALA A 11 38.02 10.67 -22.86
N ALA A 12 37.32 10.30 -23.94
CA ALA A 12 35.88 10.03 -23.88
C ALA A 12 35.53 8.77 -23.07
N CYS A 13 36.34 7.71 -23.16
CA CYS A 13 36.12 6.47 -22.41
C CYS A 13 36.34 6.66 -20.89
N VAL A 14 37.34 7.43 -20.48
CA VAL A 14 37.62 7.64 -19.05
C VAL A 14 36.52 8.47 -18.38
N SER A 15 35.96 9.47 -19.06
CA SER A 15 34.84 10.26 -18.52
C SER A 15 33.56 9.45 -18.40
N GLY A 16 33.26 8.59 -19.37
CA GLY A 16 32.08 7.72 -19.37
C GLY A 16 32.13 6.66 -18.28
N CYS A 17 33.30 6.06 -18.05
CA CYS A 17 33.50 5.10 -16.96
C CYS A 17 33.39 5.76 -15.58
N ALA A 18 33.92 6.98 -15.40
CA ALA A 18 33.80 7.71 -14.13
C ALA A 18 32.34 8.12 -13.83
N LEU A 19 31.57 8.51 -14.85
CA LEU A 19 30.16 8.84 -14.71
C LEU A 19 29.30 7.59 -14.40
N ALA A 20 29.58 6.48 -15.08
CA ALA A 20 28.90 5.20 -14.84
C ALA A 20 29.19 4.65 -13.43
N ALA A 21 30.43 4.77 -12.96
CA ALA A 21 30.81 4.40 -11.59
C ALA A 21 30.05 5.24 -10.56
N LYS A 22 29.99 6.58 -10.72
CA LYS A 22 29.20 7.44 -9.83
C LYS A 22 27.70 7.14 -9.88
N LEU A 23 27.15 6.79 -11.05
CA LEU A 23 25.73 6.42 -11.16
C LEU A 23 25.43 5.08 -10.48
N GLN A 24 26.34 4.11 -10.56
CA GLN A 24 26.25 2.85 -9.82
C GLN A 24 26.41 3.06 -8.31
N ASP A 25 27.28 3.96 -7.87
CA ASP A 25 27.43 4.32 -6.45
C ASP A 25 26.15 4.97 -5.90
N ASP A 26 25.47 5.84 -6.67
CA ASP A 26 24.20 6.45 -6.24
C ASP A 26 23.01 5.46 -6.25
N ILE A 27 22.97 4.55 -7.23
CA ILE A 27 21.97 3.48 -7.30
C ILE A 27 22.19 2.45 -6.18
N THR A 28 23.45 2.18 -5.81
CA THR A 28 23.77 1.30 -4.68
C THR A 28 23.55 2.00 -3.33
N LEU A 29 23.82 3.30 -3.20
CA LEU A 29 23.50 4.11 -2.02
C LEU A 29 21.99 4.21 -1.77
N ARG A 30 21.18 4.33 -2.83
CA ARG A 30 19.71 4.27 -2.70
C ARG A 30 19.16 2.88 -2.37
N LYS A 31 19.98 1.82 -2.42
CA LYS A 31 19.51 0.45 -2.22
C LYS A 31 19.64 -0.09 -0.80
N VAL A 32 20.27 0.61 0.15
CA VAL A 32 20.65 -0.07 1.43
C VAL A 32 20.36 0.71 2.72
N HIS A 33 19.90 1.97 2.66
CA HIS A 33 19.66 2.74 3.89
C HIS A 33 18.42 2.32 4.71
N ALA A 34 17.67 1.30 4.28
CA ALA A 34 16.60 0.69 5.07
C ALA A 34 17.07 -0.51 5.92
N LEU A 35 18.32 -0.99 5.76
CA LEU A 35 18.75 -2.28 6.34
C LEU A 35 20.13 -2.29 6.99
N THR A 36 20.84 -1.16 7.10
CA THR A 36 22.20 -1.13 7.67
C THR A 36 22.23 -0.42 9.02
N GLY A 37 22.07 -1.18 10.10
CA GLY A 37 22.41 -0.72 11.45
C GLY A 37 21.73 -1.44 12.61
N GLY A 38 20.61 -2.13 12.38
CA GLY A 38 19.95 -2.97 13.39
C GLY A 38 20.20 -4.45 13.10
N GLU A 39 20.20 -5.30 14.14
CA GLU A 39 20.08 -6.76 13.99
C GLU A 39 19.08 -7.07 12.86
N GLN A 40 19.46 -7.94 11.92
CA GLN A 40 18.55 -8.46 10.91
C GLN A 40 17.47 -9.27 11.61
N LYS A 41 16.43 -8.57 12.08
CA LYS A 41 15.24 -9.18 12.62
C LYS A 41 14.53 -9.89 11.47
N ASN A 42 14.15 -11.14 11.68
CA ASN A 42 13.29 -11.84 10.73
C ASN A 42 12.00 -11.02 10.53
N PHE A 43 11.34 -11.17 9.37
CA PHE A 43 10.07 -10.47 9.08
C PHE A 43 9.06 -10.64 10.23
N ASP A 44 9.05 -11.82 10.85
CA ASP A 44 8.18 -12.18 11.99
C ASP A 44 8.58 -11.50 13.30
N GLU A 45 9.82 -11.07 13.46
CA GLU A 45 10.29 -10.30 14.63
C GLU A 45 10.06 -8.80 14.45
N HIS A 46 10.06 -8.31 13.21
CA HIS A 46 9.72 -6.93 12.89
C HIS A 46 8.20 -6.70 12.91
N PHE A 47 7.43 -7.71 12.50
CA PHE A 47 5.98 -7.74 12.53
C PHE A 47 5.51 -8.98 13.29
N PRO A 48 5.59 -8.99 14.63
CA PRO A 48 5.10 -10.11 15.43
C PRO A 48 3.64 -10.37 15.08
N ARG A 49 3.38 -11.48 14.38
CA ARG A 49 2.04 -12.00 14.14
C ARG A 49 1.53 -12.57 15.46
N GLY A 50 1.10 -11.67 16.35
CA GLY A 50 0.40 -12.05 17.57
C GLY A 50 -0.89 -12.82 17.25
N LYS A 51 -1.56 -13.31 18.29
CA LYS A 51 -2.91 -13.84 18.13
C LYS A 51 -3.79 -12.74 17.54
N TRP A 52 -4.56 -13.08 16.51
CA TRP A 52 -5.53 -12.16 15.91
C TRP A 52 -6.50 -11.64 16.97
N ASP A 53 -6.73 -10.32 16.99
CA ASP A 53 -7.74 -9.70 17.83
C ASP A 53 -9.07 -9.61 17.05
N ASP A 54 -10.03 -10.45 17.44
CA ASP A 54 -11.37 -10.48 16.83
C ASP A 54 -12.15 -9.17 17.00
N ASN A 55 -11.76 -8.32 17.95
CA ASN A 55 -12.38 -7.02 18.21
C ASN A 55 -11.46 -5.84 17.84
N TRP A 56 -10.55 -6.01 16.87
CA TRP A 56 -9.60 -4.98 16.46
C TRP A 56 -10.25 -3.66 16.01
N ASP A 57 -11.52 -3.69 15.58
CA ASP A 57 -12.29 -2.52 15.14
C ASP A 57 -13.30 -2.01 16.18
N PHE A 58 -13.32 -2.59 17.38
CA PHE A 58 -14.28 -2.31 18.46
C PHE A 58 -15.75 -2.49 18.07
N ARG A 59 -16.06 -3.34 17.08
CA ARG A 59 -17.43 -3.61 16.63
C ARG A 59 -17.95 -5.00 16.96
N SER A 60 -17.24 -5.77 17.76
CA SER A 60 -17.74 -7.07 18.22
C SER A 60 -19.01 -6.86 19.06
N PRO A 61 -20.08 -7.64 18.83
CA PRO A 61 -21.38 -7.43 19.46
C PRO A 61 -21.31 -7.53 21.00
N GLU A 62 -20.33 -8.22 21.54
CA GLU A 62 -20.15 -8.40 22.98
C GLU A 62 -19.70 -7.11 23.68
N PHE A 63 -18.95 -6.26 22.98
CA PHE A 63 -18.42 -5.00 23.51
C PHE A 63 -19.34 -3.81 23.24
N LEU A 64 -20.28 -3.95 22.31
CA LEU A 64 -21.27 -2.93 21.97
C LEU A 64 -22.50 -2.95 22.88
N LEU A 65 -22.73 -4.05 23.60
CA LEU A 65 -23.85 -4.20 24.53
C LEU A 65 -23.55 -3.56 25.88
N ASN A 66 -24.56 -2.94 26.49
CA ASN A 66 -24.43 -2.41 27.84
C ASN A 66 -24.34 -3.56 28.84
N SER A 67 -23.20 -3.67 29.54
CA SER A 67 -22.89 -4.77 30.46
C SER A 67 -23.93 -4.98 31.54
N LYS A 68 -24.51 -3.90 32.10
CA LYS A 68 -25.54 -3.98 33.16
C LYS A 68 -26.84 -4.59 32.64
N LYS A 69 -27.29 -4.13 31.47
CA LYS A 69 -28.51 -4.64 30.84
C LYS A 69 -28.35 -6.08 30.36
N TYR A 70 -27.14 -6.43 29.90
CA TYR A 70 -26.84 -7.78 29.43
C TYR A 70 -26.78 -8.80 30.58
N SER A 71 -26.30 -8.42 31.78
CA SER A 71 -26.25 -9.32 32.94
C SER A 71 -27.63 -9.60 33.55
N GLU A 72 -28.54 -8.64 33.51
CA GLU A 72 -29.89 -8.73 34.10
C GLU A 72 -30.91 -9.42 33.17
N ALA A 73 -30.58 -9.56 31.88
CA ALA A 73 -31.46 -10.13 30.86
C ALA A 73 -31.58 -11.66 30.94
N SER A 74 -32.72 -12.19 30.51
CA SER A 74 -32.90 -13.64 30.30
C SER A 74 -32.04 -14.16 29.14
N ASP A 75 -31.80 -15.47 29.07
CA ASP A 75 -30.97 -16.04 28.00
C ASP A 75 -31.57 -15.84 26.59
N GLU A 76 -32.89 -15.75 26.48
CA GLU A 76 -33.60 -15.44 25.24
C GLU A 76 -33.41 -13.97 24.85
N GLU A 77 -33.44 -13.07 25.83
CA GLU A 77 -33.24 -11.63 25.63
C GLU A 77 -31.78 -11.33 25.26
N LYS A 78 -30.80 -11.99 25.89
CA LYS A 78 -29.38 -11.89 25.54
C LYS A 78 -29.14 -12.27 24.09
N LYS A 79 -29.80 -13.33 23.60
CA LYS A 79 -29.67 -13.77 22.20
C LYS A 79 -30.21 -12.71 21.23
N LYS A 80 -31.39 -12.15 21.52
CA LYS A 80 -31.97 -11.04 20.73
C LYS A 80 -31.05 -9.81 20.72
N MET A 81 -30.55 -9.40 21.88
CA MET A 81 -29.63 -8.26 22.00
C MET A 81 -28.35 -8.45 21.15
N LYS A 82 -27.78 -9.66 21.13
CA LYS A 82 -26.61 -9.97 20.26
C LYS A 82 -26.97 -9.92 18.77
N GLU A 83 -28.13 -10.44 18.39
CA GLU A 83 -28.61 -10.42 16.99
C GLU A 83 -28.90 -9.00 16.49
N ASP A 84 -29.42 -8.13 17.35
CA ASP A 84 -29.74 -6.74 17.01
C ASP A 84 -28.49 -5.90 16.71
N VAL A 85 -27.41 -6.16 17.45
CA VAL A 85 -26.14 -5.43 17.34
C VAL A 85 -25.23 -6.00 16.26
N LYS A 86 -25.44 -7.26 15.85
CA LYS A 86 -24.65 -7.90 14.82
C LYS A 86 -24.82 -7.18 13.47
N SER A 87 -23.71 -6.94 12.78
CA SER A 87 -23.74 -6.36 11.43
C SER A 87 -24.52 -7.25 10.47
N LYS A 88 -25.57 -6.70 9.85
CA LYS A 88 -26.45 -7.43 8.92
C LYS A 88 -25.91 -7.48 7.49
N ALA A 89 -25.03 -6.55 7.13
CA ALA A 89 -24.52 -6.38 5.77
C ALA A 89 -23.01 -6.59 5.70
N THR A 90 -22.57 -7.21 4.62
CA THR A 90 -21.15 -7.34 4.27
C THR A 90 -20.69 -6.07 3.55
N ARG A 91 -19.56 -5.51 3.99
CA ARG A 91 -18.94 -4.32 3.38
C ARG A 91 -17.77 -4.75 2.50
N ASN A 92 -17.89 -4.54 1.19
CA ASN A 92 -16.79 -4.75 0.25
C ASN A 92 -15.93 -3.47 0.21
N ILE A 93 -14.71 -3.52 0.74
CA ILE A 93 -13.78 -2.37 0.73
C ILE A 93 -12.84 -2.52 -0.47
N ILE A 94 -12.88 -1.55 -1.39
CA ILE A 94 -12.04 -1.53 -2.58
C ILE A 94 -11.06 -0.36 -2.45
N LEU A 95 -9.79 -0.68 -2.23
CA LEU A 95 -8.72 0.32 -2.10
C LEU A 95 -8.01 0.48 -3.44
N ILE A 96 -8.12 1.68 -4.04
CA ILE A 96 -7.51 2.01 -5.33
C ILE A 96 -6.40 3.02 -5.10
N ARG A 97 -5.18 2.70 -5.56
CA ARG A 97 -4.06 3.63 -5.55
C ARG A 97 -4.26 4.71 -6.61
N HIS A 98 -3.83 5.94 -6.31
CA HIS A 98 -3.85 7.04 -7.28
C HIS A 98 -3.02 6.71 -8.54
N GLY A 99 -3.36 7.37 -9.65
CA GLY A 99 -2.58 7.31 -10.89
C GLY A 99 -1.21 8.00 -10.75
N GLN A 100 -0.41 7.94 -11.81
CA GLN A 100 0.86 8.65 -11.86
C GLN A 100 0.64 10.17 -11.83
N TYR A 101 1.39 10.88 -11.00
CA TYR A 101 1.29 12.33 -10.84
C TYR A 101 2.68 12.97 -10.83
N HIS A 102 2.73 14.28 -11.03
CA HIS A 102 3.96 15.05 -10.98
C HIS A 102 4.40 15.25 -9.52
N LEU A 103 5.55 14.66 -9.14
CA LEU A 103 6.08 14.73 -7.78
C LEU A 103 6.66 16.12 -7.45
N ASP A 104 7.29 16.73 -8.44
CA ASP A 104 8.08 17.96 -8.29
C ASP A 104 7.26 19.24 -8.48
N SER A 105 5.99 19.14 -8.87
CA SER A 105 5.12 20.31 -9.04
C SER A 105 4.33 20.61 -7.78
N ASP A 106 4.20 21.88 -7.41
CA ASP A 106 3.42 22.32 -6.25
C ASP A 106 1.96 21.82 -6.26
N THR A 107 1.36 21.73 -7.45
CA THR A 107 -0.04 21.32 -7.65
C THR A 107 -0.27 19.80 -7.69
N LYS A 108 0.81 18.99 -7.73
CA LYS A 108 0.80 17.50 -7.76
C LYS A 108 -0.27 16.87 -8.66
N ASN A 109 -0.48 17.45 -9.83
CA ASN A 109 -1.50 16.98 -10.77
C ASN A 109 -1.13 15.63 -11.42
N LEU A 110 -2.14 14.87 -11.85
CA LEU A 110 -1.95 13.64 -12.60
C LEU A 110 -1.26 13.93 -13.94
N THR A 111 -0.33 13.04 -14.32
CA THR A 111 0.26 13.08 -15.66
C THR A 111 -0.77 12.60 -16.70
N PRO A 112 -0.58 12.88 -18.00
CA PRO A 112 -1.45 12.31 -19.04
C PRO A 112 -1.56 10.78 -18.97
N LEU A 113 -0.45 10.12 -18.62
CA LEU A 113 -0.42 8.67 -18.40
C LEU A 113 -1.18 8.28 -17.12
N GLY A 114 -1.07 9.05 -16.04
CA GLY A 114 -1.87 8.85 -14.83
C GLY A 114 -3.37 8.99 -15.07
N MET A 115 -3.78 9.91 -15.94
CA MET A 115 -5.17 10.07 -16.36
C MET A 115 -5.68 8.85 -17.13
N PHE A 116 -4.85 8.32 -18.04
CA PHE A 116 -5.17 7.10 -18.77
C PHE A 116 -5.32 5.90 -17.83
N HIS A 117 -4.37 5.72 -16.89
CA HIS A 117 -4.47 4.67 -15.87
C HIS A 117 -5.76 4.79 -15.05
N LEU A 118 -6.09 6.00 -14.58
CA LEU A 118 -7.32 6.23 -13.81
C LEU A 118 -8.57 5.86 -14.61
N ARG A 119 -8.63 6.27 -15.89
CA ARG A 119 -9.74 5.97 -16.79
C ARG A 119 -9.86 4.46 -17.09
N SER A 120 -8.74 3.77 -17.24
CA SER A 120 -8.73 2.32 -17.47
C SER A 120 -9.15 1.56 -16.21
N SER A 121 -8.58 1.91 -15.05
CA SER A 121 -8.93 1.32 -13.76
C SER A 121 -10.40 1.54 -13.39
N SER A 122 -10.96 2.71 -13.68
CA SER A 122 -12.39 2.98 -13.43
C SER A 122 -13.32 2.16 -14.32
N ALA A 123 -12.98 1.98 -15.60
CA ALA A 123 -13.74 1.11 -16.50
C ALA A 123 -13.71 -0.36 -16.05
N LEU A 124 -12.54 -0.84 -15.64
CA LEU A 124 -12.40 -2.20 -15.10
C LEU A 124 -13.18 -2.36 -13.80
N LEU A 125 -13.10 -1.38 -12.89
CA LEU A 125 -13.85 -1.40 -11.64
C LEU A 125 -15.36 -1.49 -11.93
N PHE A 126 -15.89 -0.68 -12.84
CA PHE A 126 -17.30 -0.74 -13.23
C PHE A 126 -17.68 -2.13 -13.73
N HIS A 127 -16.87 -2.72 -14.60
CA HIS A 127 -17.11 -4.08 -15.11
C HIS A 127 -17.08 -5.15 -14.02
N VAL A 128 -16.14 -5.07 -13.07
CA VAL A 128 -16.06 -5.98 -11.92
C VAL A 128 -17.29 -5.83 -11.04
N LEU A 129 -17.66 -4.59 -10.71
CA LEU A 129 -18.80 -4.30 -9.85
C LEU A 129 -20.13 -4.81 -10.44
N ASP A 130 -20.31 -4.66 -11.74
CA ASP A 130 -21.49 -5.15 -12.47
C ASP A 130 -21.50 -6.68 -12.55
N LYS A 131 -20.36 -7.30 -12.93
CA LYS A 131 -20.21 -8.76 -13.04
C LYS A 131 -20.53 -9.47 -11.74
N TYR A 132 -20.07 -8.93 -10.60
CA TYR A 132 -20.30 -9.52 -9.28
C TYR A 132 -21.55 -8.97 -8.58
N LYS A 133 -22.35 -8.12 -9.26
CA LYS A 133 -23.57 -7.50 -8.71
C LYS A 133 -23.36 -6.91 -7.32
N ILE A 134 -22.24 -6.20 -7.12
CA ILE A 134 -21.86 -5.65 -5.82
C ILE A 134 -22.82 -4.52 -5.37
N TRP A 135 -23.65 -3.98 -6.28
CA TRP A 135 -24.57 -2.86 -6.04
C TRP A 135 -26.06 -3.26 -6.07
N LYS A 136 -26.42 -4.50 -5.71
CA LYS A 136 -27.81 -4.96 -5.64
C LYS A 136 -28.32 -5.13 -4.22
#